data_AF-A0A966V6M1-F1
#
_entry.id   AF-A0A966V6M1-F1
#
_cell.length_a   1.000
_cell.length_b   1.000
_cell.length_c   1.000
_cell.angle_alpha   90.00
_cell.angle_beta   90.00
_cell.angle_gamma   90.00
#
_symmetry.space_group_name_H-M   'P 1'
#
loop_
_entity.id
_entity.type
_entity.pdbx_description
1 polymer ?
#
loop_
_entity_poly.entity_id
_entity_poly.type
_entity_poly.pdbx_seq_one_letter_code
_entity_poly.pdbx_strand_id
1 'polypeptide(L)'
;MAGTLLVSLDCEGKWGFADDPKILADTRISNASLVEAYDFLLRLFAKDDLRVTFAVVGLFVAGRELAETYIRDAHDDDVLRQWLRVPDTAMMSNDTEGWFFEALPVKVFSAGQHELASHGYS
;
A
#
# COMPACT_ATOMS: atom_id res chain seq x y z
N MET A 1 -30.60 -18.54 -11.58
CA MET A 1 -29.23 -18.18 -12.00
C MET A 1 -28.45 -17.82 -10.75
N ALA A 2 -27.23 -18.33 -10.60
CA ALA A 2 -26.32 -17.86 -9.55
C ALA A 2 -25.53 -16.66 -10.10
N GLY A 3 -25.29 -15.65 -9.27
CA GLY A 3 -24.41 -14.52 -9.60
C GLY A 3 -22.95 -14.85 -9.27
N THR A 4 -22.03 -14.11 -9.89
CA THR A 4 -20.58 -14.18 -9.59
C THR A 4 -20.17 -12.94 -8.81
N LEU A 5 -19.41 -13.12 -7.73
CA LEU A 5 -18.78 -12.04 -6.97
C LEU A 5 -17.28 -12.02 -7.25
N LEU A 6 -16.74 -10.83 -7.50
CA LEU A 6 -15.31 -10.56 -7.60
C LEU A 6 -14.98 -9.48 -6.58
N VAL A 7 -13.89 -9.67 -5.84
CA VAL A 7 -13.42 -8.72 -4.82
C VAL A 7 -11.97 -8.38 -5.13
N SER A 8 -11.70 -7.09 -5.28
CA SER A 8 -10.35 -6.53 -5.36
C SER A 8 -10.15 -5.48 -4.29
N LEU A 9 -8.95 -5.43 -3.72
CA LEU A 9 -8.55 -4.45 -2.72
C LEU A 9 -7.41 -3.61 -3.27
N ASP A 10 -7.58 -2.29 -3.22
CA ASP A 10 -6.51 -1.34 -3.50
C ASP A 10 -5.66 -1.19 -2.22
N CYS A 11 -4.46 -1.74 -2.27
CA CYS A 11 -3.57 -1.92 -1.13
C CYS A 11 -2.46 -0.88 -1.19
N GLU A 12 -2.71 0.29 -0.59
CA GLU A 12 -1.90 1.50 -0.83
C GLU A 12 -1.32 2.12 0.45
N GLY A 13 -1.93 1.88 1.61
CA GLY A 13 -1.58 2.61 2.84
C GLY A 13 -1.73 4.12 2.64
N LYS A 14 -0.72 4.92 3.00
CA LYS A 14 -0.71 6.37 2.77
C LYS A 14 -0.45 6.76 1.31
N TRP A 15 0.01 5.86 0.44
CA TRP A 15 0.25 6.16 -0.97
C TRP A 15 -1.02 6.55 -1.73
N GLY A 16 -2.18 6.03 -1.32
CA GLY A 16 -3.49 6.43 -1.86
C GLY A 16 -3.87 7.91 -1.62
N PHE A 17 -3.08 8.61 -0.80
CA PHE A 17 -3.24 10.03 -0.48
C PHE A 17 -1.92 10.80 -0.69
N ALA A 18 -1.02 10.29 -1.55
CA ALA A 18 0.30 10.88 -1.78
C ALA A 18 0.26 12.33 -2.31
N ASP A 19 -0.89 12.81 -2.77
CA ASP A 19 -1.11 14.18 -3.23
C ASP A 19 -1.78 15.11 -2.20
N ASP A 20 -2.28 14.59 -1.07
CA ASP A 20 -2.90 15.38 0.01
C ASP A 20 -1.94 15.56 1.21
N PRO A 21 -1.40 16.77 1.44
CA PRO A 21 -0.51 17.04 2.57
C PRO A 21 -1.12 16.73 3.95
N LYS A 22 -2.45 16.66 4.08
CA LYS A 22 -3.11 16.33 5.35
C LYS A 22 -2.79 14.91 5.83
N ILE A 23 -2.42 14.00 4.92
CA ILE A 23 -2.09 12.61 5.27
C ILE A 23 -0.88 12.53 6.21
N LEU A 24 0.02 13.52 6.18
CA LEU A 24 1.18 13.58 7.06
C LEU A 24 0.78 13.71 8.53
N ALA A 25 -0.32 14.40 8.82
CA ALA A 25 -0.83 14.55 10.19
C ALA A 25 -1.80 13.41 10.59
N ASP A 26 -2.13 12.51 9.67
CA ASP A 26 -3.07 11.42 9.92
C ASP A 26 -2.39 10.23 10.60
N THR A 27 -2.91 9.88 11.78
CA THR A 27 -2.40 8.79 12.62
C THR A 27 -3.24 7.52 12.53
N ARG A 28 -4.35 7.53 11.76
CA ARG A 28 -5.24 6.38 11.59
C ARG A 28 -4.61 5.31 10.71
N ILE A 29 -3.82 5.71 9.71
CA ILE A 29 -3.02 4.81 8.88
C ILE A 29 -1.61 4.77 9.47
N SER A 30 -1.34 3.73 10.25
CA SER A 30 -0.07 3.48 10.94
C SER A 30 0.39 2.05 10.61
N ASN A 31 1.63 1.73 10.90
CA ASN A 31 2.15 0.38 10.66
C ASN A 31 1.35 -0.66 11.47
N ALA A 32 0.96 -0.32 12.70
CA ALA A 32 0.13 -1.17 13.54
C ALA A 32 -1.28 -1.36 12.96
N SER A 33 -1.93 -0.29 12.50
CA SER A 33 -3.30 -0.39 11.95
C SER A 33 -3.32 -1.10 10.60
N LEU A 34 -2.26 -1.00 9.79
CA LEU A 34 -2.11 -1.80 8.58
C LEU A 34 -2.04 -3.29 8.91
N VAL A 35 -1.18 -3.69 9.84
CA VAL A 35 -1.08 -5.11 10.28
C VAL A 35 -2.44 -5.62 10.75
N GLU A 36 -3.11 -4.86 11.62
CA GLU A 36 -4.43 -5.24 12.13
C GLU A 36 -5.48 -5.37 11.01
N ALA A 37 -5.55 -4.40 10.11
CA ALA A 37 -6.53 -4.37 9.02
C ALA A 37 -6.35 -5.56 8.07
N TYR A 38 -5.12 -5.81 7.59
CA TYR A 38 -4.87 -6.91 6.66
C TYR A 38 -4.99 -8.29 7.32
N ASP A 39 -4.59 -8.44 8.59
CA ASP A 39 -4.78 -9.71 9.31
C ASP A 39 -6.27 -9.97 9.61
N PHE A 40 -7.06 -8.92 9.82
CA PHE A 40 -8.52 -9.03 9.88
C PHE A 40 -9.11 -9.46 8.53
N LEU A 41 -8.74 -8.80 7.44
CA LEU A 41 -9.24 -9.11 6.09
C LEU A 41 -8.92 -10.54 5.67
N LEU A 42 -7.67 -11.00 5.86
CA LEU A 42 -7.26 -12.36 5.53
C LEU A 42 -8.07 -13.41 6.33
N ARG A 43 -8.30 -13.17 7.62
CA ARG A 43 -9.16 -14.04 8.45
C ARG A 43 -10.61 -14.03 8.00
N LEU A 44 -11.13 -12.86 7.63
CA LEU A 44 -12.49 -12.71 7.14
C LEU A 44 -12.70 -13.51 5.84
N PHE A 45 -11.80 -13.34 4.87
CA PHE A 45 -11.91 -14.05 3.59
C PHE A 45 -11.72 -15.56 3.75
N ALA A 46 -10.82 -16.00 4.63
CA ALA A 46 -10.65 -17.41 4.93
C ALA A 46 -11.90 -18.05 5.57
N LYS A 47 -12.66 -17.31 6.38
CA LYS A 47 -13.88 -17.83 7.01
C LYS A 47 -14.96 -18.20 5.99
N ASP A 48 -15.07 -17.41 4.93
CA ASP A 48 -16.13 -17.54 3.92
C ASP A 48 -15.62 -18.14 2.59
N ASP A 49 -14.39 -18.71 2.57
CA ASP A 49 -13.72 -19.29 1.39
C ASP A 49 -13.69 -18.31 0.19
N LEU A 50 -13.49 -17.03 0.47
CA LEU A 50 -13.48 -15.97 -0.53
C LEU A 50 -12.09 -15.78 -1.12
N ARG A 51 -12.01 -15.88 -2.45
CA ARG A 51 -10.83 -15.49 -3.22
C ARG A 51 -10.89 -14.00 -3.51
N VAL A 52 -9.76 -13.32 -3.29
CA VAL A 52 -9.65 -11.86 -3.34
C VAL A 52 -8.34 -11.51 -4.03
N THR A 53 -8.37 -10.48 -4.87
CA THR A 53 -7.18 -9.91 -5.50
C THR A 53 -6.69 -8.72 -4.67
N PHE A 54 -5.44 -8.75 -4.24
CA PHE A 54 -4.76 -7.66 -3.54
C PHE A 54 -3.93 -6.88 -4.56
N ALA A 55 -4.46 -5.76 -5.03
CA ALA A 55 -3.78 -4.86 -5.96
C ALA A 55 -2.88 -3.92 -5.17
N VAL A 56 -1.57 -4.08 -5.24
CA VAL A 56 -0.60 -3.37 -4.39
C VAL A 56 0.09 -2.23 -5.14
N VAL A 57 0.25 -1.08 -4.46
CA VAL A 57 1.20 -0.06 -4.89
C VAL A 57 2.62 -0.59 -4.70
N GLY A 58 3.46 -0.47 -5.72
CA GLY A 58 4.83 -1.00 -5.69
C GLY A 58 5.65 -0.51 -4.50
N LEU A 59 5.69 0.81 -4.30
CA LEU A 59 6.45 1.44 -3.21
C LEU A 59 5.89 1.11 -1.82
N PHE A 60 4.59 0.85 -1.71
CA PHE A 60 3.98 0.40 -0.46
C PHE A 60 4.57 -0.94 0.02
N VAL A 61 4.87 -1.86 -0.90
CA VAL A 61 5.41 -3.19 -0.56
C VAL A 61 6.92 -3.34 -0.80
N ALA A 62 7.55 -2.39 -1.49
CA ALA A 62 8.98 -2.40 -1.78
C ALA A 62 9.84 -1.91 -0.61
N GLY A 63 9.26 -1.11 0.29
CA GLY A 63 9.94 -0.58 1.47
C GLY A 63 10.67 0.73 1.23
N ARG A 64 11.23 1.25 2.32
CA ARG A 64 11.72 2.63 2.39
C ARG A 64 12.89 2.93 1.47
N GLU A 65 13.89 2.06 1.42
CA GLU A 65 15.12 2.29 0.64
C GLU A 65 14.83 2.47 -0.86
N LEU A 66 13.92 1.65 -1.39
CA LEU A 66 13.48 1.74 -2.77
C LEU A 66 12.63 2.99 -3.01
N ALA A 67 11.77 3.38 -2.06
CA ALA A 67 11.02 4.63 -2.17
C ALA A 67 11.91 5.87 -2.15
N GLU A 68 12.86 5.97 -1.23
CA GLU A 68 13.83 7.08 -1.18
C GLU A 68 14.67 7.16 -2.46
N THR A 69 15.04 6.00 -3.03
CA THR A 69 15.74 5.95 -4.31
C THR A 69 14.87 6.42 -5.46
N TYR A 70 13.63 5.94 -5.55
CA TYR A 70 12.69 6.34 -6.59
C TYR A 70 12.38 7.84 -6.55
N ILE A 71 12.15 8.39 -5.35
CA ILE A 71 11.87 9.82 -5.14
C ILE A 71 13.07 10.68 -5.58
N ARG A 72 14.29 10.26 -5.23
CA ARG A 72 15.51 10.95 -5.64
C ARG A 72 15.69 10.92 -7.16
N ASP A 73 15.41 9.79 -7.80
CA ASP A 73 15.60 9.60 -9.22
C ASP A 73 14.55 10.33 -10.08
N ALA A 74 13.40 10.70 -9.51
CA ALA A 74 12.37 11.54 -10.15
C ALA A 74 12.83 12.97 -10.51
N HIS A 75 14.12 13.30 -10.31
CA HIS A 75 14.67 14.65 -10.43
C HIS A 75 14.49 15.36 -11.78
N ASP A 76 14.24 14.65 -12.87
CA ASP A 76 14.10 15.28 -14.20
C ASP A 76 12.63 15.45 -14.65
N ASP A 77 11.67 15.05 -13.82
CA ASP A 77 10.23 15.15 -14.12
C ASP A 77 9.51 16.01 -13.07
N ASP A 78 9.15 17.24 -13.46
CA ASP A 78 8.48 18.20 -12.58
C ASP A 78 7.10 17.72 -12.12
N VAL A 79 6.37 16.97 -12.95
CA VAL A 79 5.05 16.43 -12.61
C VAL A 79 5.20 15.34 -11.57
N LEU A 80 6.13 14.40 -11.79
CA LEU A 80 6.41 13.32 -10.84
C LEU A 80 6.96 13.86 -9.52
N ARG A 81 7.85 14.85 -9.54
CA ARG A 81 8.32 15.55 -8.32
C ARG A 81 7.17 16.17 -7.53
N GLN A 82 6.24 16.81 -8.22
CA GLN A 82 5.08 17.40 -7.54
C GLN A 82 4.20 16.33 -6.89
N TRP A 83 4.00 15.20 -7.58
CA TRP A 83 3.26 14.05 -7.07
C TRP A 83 3.94 13.43 -5.83
N LEU A 84 5.26 13.33 -5.85
CA LEU A 84 6.05 12.71 -4.77
C LEU A 84 6.38 13.65 -3.61
N ARG A 85 5.91 14.91 -3.62
CA ARG A 85 6.27 15.91 -2.60
C ARG A 85 5.88 15.48 -1.18
N VAL A 86 4.69 14.88 -1.02
CA VAL A 86 4.20 14.45 0.30
C VAL A 86 5.00 13.23 0.81
N PRO A 87 5.16 12.14 0.05
CA PRO A 87 6.01 11.03 0.51
C PRO A 87 7.46 11.47 0.74
N ASP A 88 8.02 12.36 -0.08
CA ASP A 88 9.37 12.90 0.14
C ASP A 88 9.48 13.62 1.51
N THR A 89 8.49 14.46 1.82
CA THR A 89 8.40 15.15 3.13
C THR A 89 8.34 14.14 4.29
N ALA A 90 7.59 13.04 4.13
CA ALA A 90 7.52 11.97 5.12
C ALA A 90 8.87 11.27 5.32
N MET A 91 9.58 10.93 4.23
CA MET A 91 10.89 10.30 4.29
C MET A 91 11.94 11.21 4.95
N MET A 92 11.98 12.49 4.56
CA MET A 92 12.91 13.49 5.11
C MET A 92 12.68 13.75 6.61
N SER A 93 11.43 13.70 7.07
CA SER A 93 11.07 13.88 8.48
C SER A 93 11.15 12.60 9.30
N ASN A 94 11.46 11.46 8.67
CA ASN A 94 11.47 10.13 9.28
C ASN A 94 10.10 9.71 9.85
N ASP A 95 9.00 10.29 9.36
CA ASP A 95 7.62 9.92 9.70
C ASP A 95 7.04 8.99 8.63
N THR A 96 7.48 7.73 8.68
CA THR A 96 7.15 6.72 7.67
C THR A 96 6.01 5.80 8.10
N GLU A 97 5.25 6.15 9.14
CA GLU A 97 4.12 5.36 9.61
C GLU A 97 3.02 5.29 8.55
N GLY A 98 2.61 4.06 8.20
CA GLY A 98 1.54 3.83 7.24
C GLY A 98 1.96 3.90 5.77
N TRP A 99 3.22 4.21 5.47
CA TRP A 99 3.75 4.27 4.11
C TRP A 99 4.23 2.93 3.57
N PHE A 100 4.52 1.96 4.45
CA PHE A 100 5.12 0.70 4.02
C PHE A 100 4.48 -0.51 4.70
N PHE A 101 4.28 -1.57 3.93
CA PHE A 101 3.94 -2.88 4.44
C PHE A 101 4.57 -4.01 3.60
N GLU A 102 5.89 -4.12 3.69
CA GLU A 102 6.72 -5.10 2.95
C GLU A 102 6.30 -6.56 3.15
N ALA A 103 5.69 -6.88 4.30
CA ALA A 103 5.24 -8.23 4.59
C ALA A 103 3.93 -8.63 3.88
N LEU A 104 3.19 -7.68 3.29
CA LEU A 104 1.88 -7.96 2.69
C LEU A 104 1.93 -9.00 1.56
N PRO A 105 2.84 -8.93 0.56
CA PRO A 105 2.92 -9.94 -0.49
C PRO A 105 3.14 -11.35 0.07
N VAL A 106 4.03 -11.50 1.07
CA VAL A 106 4.30 -12.79 1.71
C VAL A 106 3.05 -13.31 2.42
N LYS A 107 2.31 -12.44 3.13
CA LYS A 107 1.05 -12.81 3.79
C LYS A 107 0.00 -13.29 2.78
N VAL A 108 -0.18 -12.56 1.68
CA VAL A 108 -1.13 -12.91 0.62
C VAL A 108 -0.77 -14.24 -0.04
N PHE A 109 0.51 -14.44 -0.41
CA PHE A 109 0.98 -15.71 -0.96
C PHE A 109 0.82 -16.88 0.02
N SER A 110 1.17 -16.67 1.30
CA SER A 110 1.11 -17.71 2.32
C SER A 110 -0.32 -18.16 2.63
N ALA A 111 -1.33 -17.32 2.36
CA ALA A 111 -2.74 -17.69 2.48
C ALA A 111 -3.20 -18.68 1.39
N GLY A 112 -2.48 -18.79 0.26
CA GLY A 112 -2.65 -19.84 -0.74
C GLY A 112 -3.91 -19.78 -1.62
N GLN A 113 -4.79 -18.79 -1.42
CA GLN A 113 -6.09 -18.68 -2.10
C GLN A 113 -6.34 -17.30 -2.76
N HIS A 114 -5.41 -16.36 -2.57
CA HIS A 114 -5.53 -14.97 -3.01
C HIS A 114 -4.59 -14.69 -4.19
N GLU A 115 -4.91 -13.64 -4.94
CA GLU A 115 -4.09 -13.15 -6.05
C GLU A 115 -3.39 -11.85 -5.65
N LEU A 116 -2.17 -11.64 -6.13
CA LEU A 116 -1.50 -10.33 -6.10
C LEU A 116 -1.56 -9.68 -7.48
N ALA A 117 -1.89 -8.41 -7.51
CA ALA A 117 -1.86 -7.59 -8.71
C ALA A 117 -1.07 -6.30 -8.46
N SER A 118 -0.65 -5.63 -9.52
CA SER A 118 -0.07 -4.28 -9.42
C SER A 118 -1.18 -3.24 -9.45
N HIS A 119 -1.06 -2.23 -8.60
CA HIS A 119 -1.87 -1.02 -8.59
C HIS A 119 -0.99 0.22 -8.81
N GLY A 120 -0.13 0.15 -9.84
CA GLY A 120 0.89 1.18 -10.07
C GLY A 120 2.12 1.00 -9.19
N TYR A 121 3.08 1.91 -9.35
CA TYR A 121 4.34 1.87 -8.61
C TYR A 121 4.38 2.86 -7.45
N SER A 122 3.97 4.10 -7.66
CA SER A 122 4.03 5.21 -6.70
C SER A 122 2.72 5.99 -6.62
#